data_AF-A0A5D2G6K9-F1
#
_entry.id   AF-A0A5D2G6K9-F1
#
_cell.length_a   1.000
_cell.length_b   1.000
_cell.length_c   1.000
_cell.angle_alpha   90.00
_cell.angle_beta   90.00
_cell.angle_gamma   90.00
#
_symmetry.space_group_name_H-M   'P 1'
#
loop_
_entity.id
_entity.type
_entity.pdbx_description
1 polymer ?
#
loop_
_entity_poly.entity_id
_entity_poly.type
_entity_poly.pdbx_seq_one_letter_code
_entity_poly.pdbx_strand_id
1 'polypeptide(L)'
;MFSTDSYSTVRGVDKLIPVDVYLPGCPPKPEAVIDAITKLRKKISREIYEDRIRSQQGDRCFTTNHKFCLVRSTRTGNYNQGLLYQPPSTSEIPPETFFNYKGSLSSHELVN
;
A
#
# COMPACT_ATOMS: atom_id res chain seq x y z
N MET A 1 3.30 1.58 -15.91
CA MET A 1 4.55 0.82 -15.69
C MET A 1 4.40 -0.32 -14.67
N PHE A 2 3.48 -0.27 -13.71
CA PHE A 2 3.26 -1.35 -12.73
C PHE A 2 2.30 -2.44 -13.21
N SER A 3 2.39 -2.84 -14.48
CA SER A 3 1.43 -3.75 -15.13
C SER A 3 1.88 -5.20 -15.20
N THR A 4 3.16 -5.49 -14.89
CA THR A 4 3.70 -6.85 -14.71
C THR A 4 4.22 -7.08 -13.28
N ASP A 5 5.21 -6.34 -12.80
CA ASP A 5 6.05 -6.81 -11.67
C ASP A 5 5.83 -6.07 -10.34
N SER A 6 4.68 -6.27 -9.69
CA SER A 6 4.39 -5.68 -8.38
C SER A 6 3.36 -6.48 -7.60
N TYR A 7 3.71 -6.86 -6.37
CA TYR A 7 2.87 -7.69 -5.51
C TYR A 7 1.75 -6.90 -4.81
N SER A 8 1.93 -5.60 -4.64
CA SER A 8 1.05 -4.76 -3.80
C SER A 8 0.12 -3.83 -4.60
N THR A 9 0.28 -3.75 -5.92
CA THR A 9 -0.51 -2.82 -6.75
C THR A 9 -1.65 -3.53 -7.45
N VAL A 10 -2.87 -3.04 -7.25
CA VAL A 10 -4.06 -3.48 -8.00
C VAL A 10 -3.95 -2.99 -9.46
N ARG A 11 -4.24 -3.89 -10.40
CA ARG A 11 -4.19 -3.59 -11.84
C ARG A 11 -5.53 -3.02 -12.28
N GLY A 12 -5.55 -1.69 -12.48
CA GLY A 12 -6.76 -0.95 -12.80
C GLY A 12 -7.60 -0.64 -11.56
N VAL A 13 -8.24 0.52 -11.56
CA VAL A 13 -9.15 0.95 -10.48
C VAL A 13 -10.56 0.37 -10.65
N ASP A 14 -10.86 -0.13 -11.84
CA ASP A 14 -12.12 -0.74 -12.25
C ASP A 14 -12.50 -2.01 -11.47
N LYS A 15 -11.51 -2.65 -10.85
CA LYS A 15 -11.72 -3.80 -9.96
C LYS A 15 -12.32 -3.43 -8.61
N LEU A 16 -12.18 -2.17 -8.19
CA LEU A 16 -12.64 -1.69 -6.89
C LEU A 16 -13.90 -0.83 -7.03
N ILE A 17 -13.92 0.04 -8.04
CA ILE A 17 -14.97 1.05 -8.24
C ILE A 17 -15.32 1.09 -9.73
N PRO A 18 -16.61 1.23 -10.11
CA PRO A 18 -16.99 1.42 -11.49
C PRO A 18 -16.36 2.69 -12.08
N VAL A 19 -15.73 2.57 -13.24
CA VAL A 19 -15.08 3.68 -13.94
C VAL A 19 -15.98 4.22 -15.03
N ASP A 20 -16.19 5.54 -15.05
CA ASP A 20 -17.05 6.16 -16.05
C ASP A 20 -16.39 6.39 -17.41
N VAL A 21 -15.14 6.87 -17.40
CA VAL A 21 -14.35 7.23 -18.58
C VAL A 21 -12.88 6.91 -18.31
N TYR A 22 -12.21 6.25 -19.26
CA TYR A 22 -10.77 5.99 -19.20
C TYR A 22 -9.98 7.07 -19.93
N LEU A 23 -8.90 7.55 -19.30
CA LEU A 23 -7.96 8.51 -19.89
C LEU A 23 -6.55 7.89 -19.96
N PRO A 24 -6.04 7.54 -21.15
CA PRO A 24 -4.68 7.03 -21.30
C PRO A 24 -3.65 8.16 -21.22
N GLY A 25 -2.49 7.86 -20.62
CA GLY A 25 -1.34 8.77 -20.55
C GLY A 25 -0.47 8.52 -19.32
N CYS A 26 0.82 8.87 -19.39
CA CYS A 26 1.74 8.74 -18.26
C CYS A 26 2.84 9.84 -18.32
N PRO A 27 2.57 11.05 -17.78
CA PRO A 27 1.26 11.59 -17.41
C PRO A 27 0.44 12.01 -18.66
N PRO A 28 -0.89 12.07 -18.57
CA PRO A 28 -1.71 12.56 -19.69
C PRO A 28 -1.42 14.03 -19.97
N LYS A 29 -1.49 14.40 -21.25
CA LYS A 29 -1.40 15.81 -21.67
C LYS A 29 -2.63 16.59 -21.18
N PRO A 30 -2.49 17.90 -20.90
CA PRO A 30 -3.61 18.71 -20.39
C PRO A 30 -4.81 18.72 -21.35
N GLU A 31 -4.58 18.69 -22.67
CA GLU A 31 -5.66 18.64 -23.67
C GLU A 31 -6.49 17.35 -23.54
N ALA A 32 -5.83 16.23 -23.25
CA ALA A 32 -6.47 14.93 -23.08
C ALA A 32 -7.35 14.89 -21.82
N VAL A 33 -6.96 15.60 -20.76
CA VAL A 33 -7.77 15.76 -19.54
C VAL A 33 -9.05 16.54 -19.84
N ILE A 34 -8.94 17.63 -20.60
CA ILE A 34 -10.10 18.45 -21.00
C ILE A 34 -11.08 17.62 -21.84
N ASP A 35 -10.57 16.84 -22.81
CA ASP A 35 -11.39 15.94 -23.63
C ASP A 35 -12.11 14.87 -22.78
N ALA A 36 -11.42 14.29 -21.79
CA ALA A 36 -12.04 13.33 -20.88
C ALA A 36 -13.22 13.95 -20.08
N ILE A 37 -13.07 15.19 -19.62
CA ILE A 37 -14.16 15.92 -18.94
C ILE A 37 -15.32 16.19 -19.91
N THR A 38 -15.04 16.58 -21.15
CA THR A 38 -16.08 16.78 -22.17
C THR A 38 -16.81 15.47 -22.48
N LYS A 39 -16.11 14.34 -22.54
CA LYS A 39 -16.70 13.00 -22.70
C LYS A 39 -17.59 12.63 -21.51
N LEU A 40 -17.15 12.92 -20.29
CA LEU A 40 -17.95 12.70 -19.08
C LEU A 40 -19.25 13.52 -19.10
N ARG A 41 -19.18 14.80 -19.48
CA ARG A 41 -20.37 15.66 -19.63
C ARG A 41 -21.36 15.09 -20.66
N LYS A 42 -20.86 14.59 -21.79
CA LYS A 42 -21.70 13.93 -22.81
C LYS A 42 -22.34 12.65 -22.28
N LYS A 43 -21.64 11.87 -21.45
CA LYS A 43 -22.18 10.67 -20.80
C LYS A 43 -23.35 11.04 -19.87
N ILE A 44 -23.16 12.03 -19.00
CA ILE A 44 -24.20 12.51 -18.08
C ILE A 44 -25.43 13.02 -18.84
N SER A 45 -25.25 13.76 -19.94
CA SER A 45 -26.39 14.25 -20.74
C SER A 45 -27.23 13.15 -21.40
N ARG A 46 -26.69 11.94 -21.54
CA ARG A 46 -27.36 10.79 -22.14
C ARG A 46 -27.94 9.82 -21.11
N GLU A 47 -27.60 10.01 -19.83
CA GLU A 47 -28.01 9.11 -18.76
C GLU A 47 -29.52 9.23 -18.53
N ILE A 48 -30.22 8.09 -18.53
CA ILE A 48 -31.67 8.01 -18.30
C ILE A 48 -31.89 7.70 -16.82
N TYR A 49 -33.00 8.18 -16.24
CA TYR A 49 -33.34 8.02 -14.82
C TYR A 49 -33.22 6.56 -14.29
N GLU A 50 -33.48 5.56 -15.14
CA GLU A 50 -33.40 4.13 -14.80
C GLU A 50 -31.99 3.64 -14.43
N ASP A 51 -30.94 4.23 -15.00
CA ASP A 51 -29.55 3.89 -14.66
C ASP A 51 -29.22 4.28 -13.20
N ARG A 52 -29.88 5.34 -12.71
CA ARG A 52 -29.76 5.80 -11.32
C ARG A 52 -30.35 4.79 -10.33
N ILE A 53 -31.45 4.13 -10.70
CA ILE A 53 -32.14 3.15 -9.84
C ILE A 53 -31.27 1.89 -9.63
N ARG A 54 -30.48 1.48 -10.63
CA ARG A 54 -29.56 0.32 -10.53
C ARG A 54 -28.34 0.58 -9.65
N SER A 55 -28.03 1.83 -9.32
CA SER A 55 -26.89 2.19 -8.47
C SER A 55 -27.14 1.98 -6.98
N GLN A 56 -28.36 1.63 -6.56
CA GLN A 56 -28.61 1.26 -5.17
C GLN A 56 -27.80 0.01 -4.83
N GLN A 57 -26.77 0.20 -4.02
CA GLN A 57 -25.95 -0.88 -3.49
C GLN A 57 -26.88 -1.78 -2.67
N GLY A 58 -27.14 -2.99 -3.16
CA GLY A 58 -27.99 -3.94 -2.45
C GLY A 58 -27.29 -4.43 -1.19
N ASP A 59 -27.91 -4.21 -0.04
CA ASP A 59 -27.41 -4.65 1.26
C ASP A 59 -27.52 -6.19 1.38
N ARG A 60 -26.54 -6.88 0.81
CA ARG A 60 -26.38 -8.34 0.91
C ARG A 60 -25.49 -8.68 2.09
N CYS A 61 -26.10 -8.83 3.27
CA CYS A 61 -25.39 -9.17 4.50
C CYS A 61 -25.30 -10.69 4.69
N PHE A 62 -24.08 -11.21 4.85
CA PHE A 62 -23.81 -12.59 5.25
C PHE A 62 -22.97 -12.59 6.52
N THR A 63 -23.41 -13.35 7.52
CA THR A 63 -22.67 -13.49 8.79
C THR A 63 -22.09 -14.90 8.89
N THR A 64 -20.77 -15.00 9.00
CA THR A 64 -20.04 -16.26 9.18
C THR A 64 -19.16 -16.20 10.42
N ASN A 65 -19.25 -17.20 11.30
CA ASN A 65 -18.36 -17.34 12.45
C ASN A 65 -16.93 -17.68 11.98
N HIS A 66 -15.91 -17.05 12.56
CA HIS A 66 -14.50 -17.31 12.27
C HIS A 66 -13.72 -17.60 13.55
N LYS A 67 -12.62 -18.37 13.45
CA LYS A 67 -11.72 -18.71 14.57
C LYS A 67 -10.38 -17.97 14.45
N PHE A 68 -10.41 -16.70 14.08
CA PHE A 68 -9.20 -15.88 14.02
C PHE A 68 -8.78 -15.46 15.44
N CYS A 69 -7.48 -15.42 15.67
CA CYS A 69 -6.92 -14.92 16.91
C CYS A 69 -6.89 -13.38 16.88
N LEU A 70 -7.36 -12.74 17.96
CA LEU A 70 -7.32 -11.28 18.07
C LEU A 70 -5.89 -10.81 18.34
N VAL A 71 -5.30 -10.10 17.38
CA VAL A 71 -3.98 -9.48 17.51
C VAL A 71 -4.14 -8.01 17.88
N ARG A 72 -3.30 -7.50 18.80
CA ARG A 72 -3.31 -6.09 19.20
C ARG A 72 -2.86 -5.19 18.04
N SER A 73 -3.43 -3.99 17.94
CA SER A 73 -3.04 -3.01 16.92
C SER A 73 -1.54 -2.71 16.98
N THR A 74 -0.87 -2.81 15.84
CA THR A 74 0.56 -2.47 15.69
C THR A 74 0.80 -0.96 15.65
N ARG A 75 -0.25 -0.15 15.38
CA ARG A 75 -0.16 1.31 15.30
C ARG A 75 -0.63 1.94 16.61
N THR A 76 0.28 2.04 17.59
CA THR A 76 0.02 2.60 18.93
C THR A 76 -0.17 4.13 18.94
N GLY A 77 -0.06 4.82 17.79
CA GLY A 77 -0.25 6.28 17.68
C GLY A 77 0.87 7.11 18.28
N ASN A 78 1.95 6.46 18.72
CA ASN A 78 3.03 7.07 19.46
C ASN A 78 4.28 7.22 18.60
N TYR A 79 4.17 8.05 17.57
CA TYR A 79 5.28 8.31 16.64
C TYR A 79 6.43 9.08 17.29
N ASN A 80 6.12 9.91 18.29
CA ASN A 80 7.09 10.82 18.91
C ASN A 80 7.87 10.20 20.10
N GLN A 81 7.46 9.05 20.64
CA GLN A 81 8.18 8.40 21.76
C GLN A 81 9.08 7.24 21.29
N GLY A 82 9.19 7.00 19.98
CA GLY A 82 9.99 5.93 19.36
C GLY A 82 11.49 6.20 19.20
N LEU A 83 12.06 7.18 19.91
CA LEU A 83 13.51 7.41 19.96
C LEU A 83 14.22 6.71 21.13
N LEU A 84 13.52 5.79 21.81
CA LEU A 84 14.11 4.94 22.84
C LEU A 84 14.15 3.49 22.37
N TYR A 85 15.03 3.21 21.40
CA TYR A 85 15.57 1.86 21.25
C TYR A 85 16.48 1.62 22.46
N GLN A 86 15.91 1.08 23.54
CA GLN A 86 16.70 0.40 24.57
C GLN A 86 16.93 -1.02 24.04
N PRO A 87 18.15 -1.41 23.63
CA PRO A 87 18.43 -2.80 23.30
C PRO A 87 18.13 -3.66 24.54
N PRO A 88 17.57 -4.88 24.37
CA PRO A 88 17.29 -5.75 25.50
C PRO A 88 18.61 -6.11 26.19
N SER A 89 18.79 -5.59 27.41
CA SER A 89 19.65 -6.10 28.47
C SER A 89 20.95 -6.79 28.02
N THR A 90 22.02 -6.02 27.81
CA THR A 90 23.40 -6.53 27.86
C THR A 90 23.71 -6.88 29.32
N SER A 91 23.29 -8.06 29.80
CA SER A 91 23.66 -8.50 31.15
C SER A 91 23.95 -10.00 31.29
N GLU A 92 24.26 -10.70 30.20
CA GLU A 92 24.64 -12.13 30.25
C GLU A 92 25.83 -12.49 29.33
N ILE A 93 26.68 -11.52 28.94
CA ILE A 93 27.88 -11.82 28.14
C ILE A 93 29.13 -11.41 28.93
N PRO A 94 29.98 -12.35 29.36
CA PRO A 94 31.26 -12.05 29.99
C PRO A 94 32.17 -11.26 29.04
N PRO A 95 32.91 -10.24 29.52
CA PRO A 95 33.70 -9.32 28.71
C PRO A 95 34.81 -9.99 27.86
N GLU A 96 35.15 -11.24 28.16
CA GLU A 96 36.16 -12.07 27.48
C GLU A 96 35.81 -12.38 26.00
N THR A 97 34.52 -12.44 25.65
CA THR A 97 34.09 -12.82 24.29
C THR A 97 34.03 -11.65 23.30
N PHE A 98 34.00 -10.41 23.78
CA PHE A 98 33.89 -9.21 22.95
C PHE A 98 35.20 -8.82 22.26
N PHE A 99 36.35 -9.06 22.89
CA PHE A 99 37.66 -8.71 22.31
C PHE A 99 38.12 -9.68 21.21
N ASN A 100 37.70 -10.95 21.27
CA ASN A 100 38.11 -11.97 20.30
C ASN A 100 37.44 -11.78 18.93
N TYR A 101 36.19 -11.31 18.89
CA TYR A 101 35.48 -11.06 17.63
C TYR A 101 36.03 -9.84 16.86
N LYS A 102 36.52 -8.80 17.57
CA LYS A 102 37.15 -7.65 16.92
C LYS A 102 38.57 -7.95 16.41
N GLY A 103 39.23 -8.99 16.92
CA GLY A 103 40.57 -9.40 16.48
C GLY A 103 40.60 -10.15 15.15
N SER A 104 39.51 -10.80 14.74
CA SER A 104 39.49 -11.67 13.55
C SER A 104 38.95 -11.03 12.26
N LEU A 105 38.40 -9.81 12.33
CA LEU A 105 37.78 -9.12 11.18
C LEU A 105 38.66 -8.02 10.56
N SER A 106 39.97 -8.09 10.77
CA SER A 106 40.95 -7.15 10.23
C SER A 106 42.06 -7.89 9.46
N SER A 107 41.72 -8.64 8.40
CA SER A 107 42.69 -9.16 7.40
C SER A 107 41.99 -9.74 6.14
N HIS A 108 41.19 -8.94 5.45
CA HIS A 108 40.98 -8.92 3.98
C HIS A 108 39.96 -7.79 3.74
N GLU A 109 40.06 -6.85 2.80
CA GLU A 109 40.75 -6.76 1.52
C GLU A 109 41.44 -5.39 1.41
N LEU A 110 42.68 -5.34 0.94
CA LEU A 110 43.28 -4.17 0.28
C LEU A 110 44.49 -4.65 -0.54
N VAL A 111 44.26 -5.14 -1.75
CA VAL A 111 45.23 -5.11 -2.87
C VAL A 111 44.43 -5.12 -4.18
N ASN A 112 44.60 -4.03 -4.95
CA ASN A 112 44.38 -3.79 -6.39
C ASN A 112 43.18 -4.40 -7.12
#